data_AF-A0A150QZR3-F1
#
_entry.id   AF-A0A150QZR3-F1
#
_cell.length_a   1.000
_cell.length_b   1.000
_cell.length_c   1.000
_cell.angle_alpha   90.00
_cell.angle_beta   90.00
_cell.angle_gamma   90.00
#
_symmetry.space_group_name_H-M   'P 1'
#
loop_
_entity.id
_entity.type
_entity.pdbx_description
1 polymer ?
#
loop_
_entity_poly.entity_id
_entity_poly.type
_entity_poly.pdbx_seq_one_letter_code
_entity_poly.pdbx_strand_id
1 'polypeptide(L)'
;MITPDSPTAPAQLRPAGLVPLERPGFGAGLKAMLGGYGYLFRTPDLWPLALVPTGLALVLTVVLAIVGVKLAPSLVELIVSEPGTGALWTALMVVLRILSLAVALVAALAISFGLAKPLSGPALERMVRRAEADLGAPAWPEVGFFADMWRALESTLVALAFTLPILIVLGVVGFFFAPASVVIIPLQLAVTALAGAWDLCDCPLSIRGVPVAARVAFVRRNLAAVMGFGFGLALLSLLPCSLLIVLPAGILGAARLVVTLERWEATRQAPR
;
A
#
# COMPACT_ATOMS: atom_id res chain seq x y z
N MET A 1 -33.36 -50.49 -37.85
CA MET A 1 -32.97 -49.94 -36.54
C MET A 1 -31.52 -49.52 -36.62
N ILE A 2 -31.26 -48.21 -36.78
CA ILE A 2 -29.91 -47.61 -36.82
C ILE A 2 -29.97 -46.45 -35.84
N THR A 3 -29.25 -46.53 -34.73
CA THR A 3 -29.02 -45.44 -33.77
C THR A 3 -27.71 -44.75 -34.12
N PRO A 4 -27.64 -43.40 -34.20
CA PRO A 4 -26.39 -42.70 -34.46
C PRO A 4 -25.57 -42.51 -33.17
N ASP A 5 -24.26 -42.69 -33.31
CA ASP A 5 -23.25 -42.46 -32.28
C ASP A 5 -23.30 -41.03 -31.74
N SER A 6 -23.26 -40.91 -30.42
CA SER A 6 -23.09 -39.63 -29.72
C SER A 6 -21.59 -39.32 -29.59
N PRO A 7 -21.15 -38.07 -29.83
CA PRO A 7 -19.75 -37.71 -29.72
C PRO A 7 -19.32 -37.72 -28.25
N THR A 8 -18.28 -38.50 -27.96
CA THR A 8 -17.61 -38.55 -26.66
C THR A 8 -17.10 -37.16 -26.29
N ALA A 9 -17.65 -36.59 -25.22
CA ALA A 9 -17.16 -35.35 -24.64
C ALA A 9 -15.67 -35.50 -24.26
N PRO A 10 -14.83 -34.49 -24.50
CA PRO A 10 -13.43 -34.55 -24.11
C PRO A 10 -13.33 -34.76 -22.60
N ALA A 11 -12.64 -35.83 -22.21
CA ALA A 11 -12.33 -36.14 -20.82
C ALA A 11 -11.68 -34.91 -20.18
N GLN A 12 -12.42 -34.25 -19.29
CA GLN A 12 -11.87 -33.23 -18.42
C GLN A 12 -10.71 -33.86 -17.65
N LEU A 13 -9.49 -33.46 -17.98
CA LEU A 13 -8.29 -33.80 -17.23
C LEU A 13 -8.48 -33.30 -15.80
N ARG A 14 -8.90 -34.19 -14.90
CA ARG A 14 -8.85 -33.95 -13.46
C ARG A 14 -7.40 -33.65 -13.12
N PRO A 15 -7.07 -32.46 -12.57
CA PRO A 15 -5.72 -32.21 -12.11
C PRO A 15 -5.38 -33.25 -11.03
N ALA A 16 -4.40 -34.08 -11.34
CA ALA A 16 -3.89 -35.11 -10.47
C ALA A 16 -3.41 -34.47 -9.15
N GLY A 17 -3.90 -34.99 -8.03
CA GLY A 17 -3.33 -34.78 -6.69
C GLY A 17 -3.33 -33.34 -6.21
N LEU A 18 -4.48 -32.83 -5.76
CA LEU A 18 -4.50 -31.68 -4.85
C LEU A 18 -3.86 -32.11 -3.53
N VAL A 19 -2.55 -31.88 -3.40
CA VAL A 19 -1.92 -31.76 -2.08
C VAL A 19 -2.78 -30.77 -1.29
N PRO A 20 -3.27 -31.10 -0.08
CA PRO A 20 -4.04 -30.16 0.71
C PRO A 20 -3.22 -28.90 0.86
N LEU A 21 -3.64 -27.82 0.21
CA LEU A 21 -3.01 -26.52 0.42
C LEU A 21 -3.28 -26.17 1.88
N GLU A 22 -2.23 -26.26 2.70
CA GLU A 22 -2.28 -25.80 4.07
C GLU A 22 -2.71 -24.33 4.08
N ARG A 23 -3.65 -23.96 4.96
CA ARG A 23 -4.22 -22.61 4.94
C ARG A 23 -3.08 -21.60 5.02
N PRO A 24 -2.96 -20.66 4.06
CA PRO A 24 -1.92 -19.65 4.13
C PRO A 24 -2.10 -18.84 5.42
N GLY A 25 -1.21 -19.07 6.39
CA GLY A 25 -1.20 -18.42 7.69
C GLY A 25 -0.16 -17.32 7.75
N PHE A 26 0.26 -16.99 8.97
CA PHE A 26 1.29 -15.97 9.23
C PHE A 26 2.58 -16.19 8.44
N GLY A 27 3.12 -17.41 8.44
CA GLY A 27 4.35 -17.72 7.69
C GLY A 27 4.21 -17.52 6.18
N ALA A 28 3.03 -17.79 5.61
CA ALA A 28 2.78 -17.57 4.19
C ALA A 28 2.77 -16.06 3.85
N GLY A 29 2.19 -15.23 4.72
CA GLY A 29 2.23 -13.78 4.60
C GLY A 29 3.64 -13.21 4.66
N LEU A 30 4.42 -13.64 5.66
CA LEU A 30 5.82 -13.23 5.81
C LEU A 30 6.65 -13.63 4.59
N LYS A 31 6.49 -14.87 4.12
CA LYS A 31 7.17 -15.38 2.93
C LYS A 31 6.72 -14.65 1.66
N ALA A 32 5.47 -14.22 1.57
CA ALA A 32 5.00 -13.44 0.43
C ALA A 32 5.63 -12.05 0.37
N MET A 33 5.79 -11.39 1.53
CA MET A 33 6.48 -10.10 1.59
C MET A 33 7.94 -10.22 1.15
N LEU A 34 8.69 -11.17 1.72
CA LEU A 34 10.07 -11.46 1.32
C LEU A 34 10.17 -11.94 -0.14
N GLY A 35 9.20 -12.73 -0.58
CA GLY A 35 9.08 -13.24 -1.94
C GLY A 35 8.83 -12.15 -2.97
N GLY A 36 8.13 -11.07 -2.60
CA GLY A 36 7.94 -9.88 -3.44
C GLY A 36 9.27 -9.18 -3.75
N TYR A 37 10.13 -9.01 -2.75
CA TYR A 37 11.49 -8.50 -2.94
C TYR A 37 12.32 -9.42 -3.82
N GLY A 38 12.35 -10.71 -3.50
CA GLY A 38 13.08 -11.70 -4.30
C GLY A 38 12.60 -11.76 -5.76
N TYR A 39 11.30 -11.58 -6.00
CA TYR A 39 10.73 -11.53 -7.34
C TYR A 39 11.16 -10.27 -8.08
N LEU A 40 11.08 -9.09 -7.46
CA LEU A 40 11.51 -7.82 -8.06
C LEU A 40 13.00 -7.83 -8.46
N PHE A 41 13.87 -8.39 -7.60
CA PHE A 41 15.30 -8.50 -7.93
C PHE A 41 15.60 -9.50 -9.04
N ARG A 42 14.73 -10.51 -9.25
CA ARG A 42 14.89 -11.51 -10.32
C ARG A 42 14.26 -11.07 -11.65
N THR A 43 13.45 -10.02 -11.66
CA THR A 43 12.72 -9.54 -12.85
C THR A 43 13.15 -8.11 -13.18
N PRO A 44 14.30 -7.93 -13.87
CA PRO A 44 14.82 -6.59 -14.21
C PRO A 44 13.84 -5.78 -15.07
N ASP A 45 13.00 -6.44 -15.87
CA ASP A 45 11.99 -5.80 -16.73
C ASP A 45 10.92 -5.01 -15.94
N LEU A 46 10.74 -5.30 -14.65
CA LEU A 46 9.79 -4.60 -13.79
C LEU A 46 10.36 -3.32 -13.16
N TRP A 47 11.68 -3.10 -13.22
CA TRP A 47 12.32 -1.93 -12.59
C TRP A 47 11.86 -0.59 -13.14
N PRO A 48 11.69 -0.40 -14.47
CA PRO A 48 11.16 0.85 -14.99
C PRO A 48 9.78 1.15 -14.43
N LEU A 49 8.91 0.13 -14.29
CA LEU A 49 7.57 0.28 -13.72
C LEU A 49 7.61 0.55 -12.21
N ALA A 50 8.49 -0.15 -11.49
CA ALA A 50 8.68 0.01 -10.05
C ALA A 50 9.20 1.41 -9.68
N LEU A 51 9.96 2.04 -10.56
CA LEU A 51 10.47 3.40 -10.39
C LEU A 51 9.43 4.48 -10.72
N VAL A 52 8.34 4.18 -11.43
CA VAL A 52 7.31 5.18 -11.78
C VAL A 52 6.67 5.81 -10.53
N PRO A 53 6.15 5.06 -9.54
CA PRO A 53 5.57 5.65 -8.34
C PRO A 53 6.59 6.51 -7.56
N THR A 54 7.80 6.00 -7.38
CA THR A 54 8.85 6.66 -6.60
C THR A 54 9.37 7.91 -7.30
N GLY A 55 9.64 7.82 -8.60
CA GLY A 55 10.09 8.94 -9.43
C GLY A 55 9.02 10.03 -9.52
N LEU A 56 7.75 9.65 -9.67
CA LEU A 56 6.66 10.60 -9.69
C LEU A 56 6.47 11.29 -8.33
N ALA A 57 6.48 10.54 -7.23
CA ALA A 57 6.42 11.11 -5.89
C ALA A 57 7.58 12.08 -5.63
N LEU A 58 8.80 11.71 -6.07
CA LEU A 58 9.99 12.56 -5.96
C LEU A 58 9.84 13.85 -6.76
N VAL A 59 9.46 13.76 -8.04
CA VAL A 59 9.28 14.93 -8.91
C VAL A 59 8.19 15.85 -8.34
N LEU A 60 7.04 15.31 -7.94
CA LEU A 60 5.97 16.08 -7.32
C LEU A 60 6.45 16.75 -6.02
N THR A 61 7.18 16.03 -5.19
CA THR A 61 7.70 16.56 -3.92
C THR A 61 8.67 17.71 -4.19
N VAL A 62 9.59 17.56 -5.13
CA VAL A 62 10.56 18.60 -5.50
C VAL A 62 9.84 19.84 -6.05
N VAL A 63 8.91 19.66 -6.98
CA VAL A 63 8.16 20.77 -7.59
C VAL A 63 7.32 21.50 -6.53
N LEU A 64 6.55 20.77 -5.73
CA LEU A 64 5.71 21.34 -4.69
C LEU A 64 6.52 21.95 -3.55
N ALA A 65 7.70 21.40 -3.21
CA ALA A 65 8.58 21.99 -2.23
C ALA A 65 9.17 23.32 -2.73
N ILE A 66 9.61 23.40 -3.99
CA ILE A 66 10.09 24.66 -4.59
C ILE A 66 8.99 25.71 -4.59
N VAL A 67 7.77 25.32 -5.00
CA VAL A 67 6.59 26.18 -4.98
C VAL A 67 6.26 26.63 -3.55
N GLY A 68 6.27 25.70 -2.59
CA GLY A 68 6.01 25.96 -1.18
C GLY A 68 7.01 26.92 -0.54
N VAL A 69 8.32 26.75 -0.82
CA VAL A 69 9.37 27.66 -0.35
C VAL A 69 9.20 29.06 -0.94
N LYS A 70 8.75 29.18 -2.19
CA LYS A 70 8.47 30.47 -2.82
C LYS A 70 7.20 31.16 -2.28
N LEU A 71 6.20 30.38 -1.87
CA LEU A 71 4.93 30.88 -1.30
C LEU A 71 5.02 31.17 0.20
N ALA A 72 5.94 30.52 0.91
CA ALA A 72 6.09 30.66 2.37
C ALA A 72 6.28 32.12 2.85
N PRO A 73 7.05 32.99 2.17
CA PRO A 73 7.13 34.41 2.52
C PRO A 73 5.80 35.14 2.35
N SER A 74 5.10 34.91 1.25
CA SER A 74 3.79 35.54 0.97
C SER A 74 2.71 35.12 1.96
N LEU A 75 2.76 33.89 2.47
CA LEU A 75 1.86 33.43 3.55
C LEU A 75 2.12 34.16 4.87
N VAL A 76 3.38 34.46 5.18
CA VAL A 76 3.75 35.22 6.38
C VAL A 76 3.29 36.67 6.27
N GLU A 77 3.46 37.27 5.10
CA GLU A 77 3.01 38.65 4.81
C GLU A 77 1.48 38.79 4.85
N LEU A 78 0.74 37.73 4.51
CA LEU A 78 -0.73 37.72 4.62
C LEU A 78 -1.22 37.70 6.08
N ILE A 79 -0.45 37.08 6.98
CA ILE A 79 -0.80 36.94 8.41
C ILE A 79 -0.31 38.15 9.22
N VAL A 80 0.82 38.73 8.84
CA VAL A 80 1.48 39.83 9.56
C VAL A 80 1.32 41.13 8.79
N SER A 81 0.25 41.87 9.10
CA SER A 81 -0.09 43.13 8.41
C SER A 81 0.69 44.35 8.90
N GLU A 82 1.24 44.33 10.13
CA GLU A 82 1.96 45.48 10.70
C GLU A 82 3.40 45.13 11.10
N PRO A 83 4.42 45.87 10.63
CA PRO A 83 5.80 45.63 11.02
C PRO A 83 6.11 46.19 12.41
N GLY A 84 6.36 45.29 13.37
CA GLY A 84 6.93 45.63 14.67
C GLY A 84 8.45 45.88 14.63
N THR A 85 8.98 46.53 15.66
CA THR A 85 10.43 46.79 15.82
C THR A 85 10.95 46.19 17.12
N GLY A 86 12.06 45.44 17.06
CA GLY A 86 12.74 44.86 18.23
C GLY A 86 13.17 43.41 18.04
N ALA A 87 14.05 42.91 18.92
CA ALA A 87 14.62 41.56 18.84
C ALA A 87 13.56 40.45 18.97
N LEU A 88 12.53 40.65 19.81
CA LEU A 88 11.40 39.74 19.95
C LEU A 88 10.57 39.63 18.66
N TRP A 89 10.40 40.73 17.95
CA TRP A 89 9.72 40.75 16.65
C TRP A 89 10.52 39.99 15.59
N THR A 90 11.84 40.18 15.56
CA THR A 90 12.72 39.44 14.64
C THR A 90 12.67 37.95 14.92
N ALA A 91 12.72 37.55 16.20
CA ALA A 91 12.59 36.15 16.60
C ALA A 91 11.24 35.56 16.20
N LEU A 92 10.13 36.27 16.41
CA LEU A 92 8.80 35.85 15.99
C LEU A 92 8.71 35.64 14.47
N MET A 93 9.25 36.55 13.67
CA MET A 93 9.28 36.44 12.21
C MET A 93 10.11 35.24 11.73
N VAL A 94 11.24 34.95 12.39
CA VAL A 94 12.05 33.76 12.08
C VAL A 94 11.27 32.48 12.40
N VAL A 95 10.63 32.40 13.58
CA VAL A 95 9.80 31.25 13.96
C VAL A 95 8.65 31.05 12.98
N LEU A 96 7.95 32.12 12.60
CA LEU A 96 6.82 32.05 11.68
C LEU A 96 7.24 31.61 10.27
N ARG A 97 8.42 32.04 9.79
CA ARG A 97 9.03 31.56 8.54
C ARG A 97 9.42 30.10 8.59
N ILE A 98 10.02 29.64 9.69
CA ILE A 98 10.36 28.22 9.87
C ILE A 98 9.08 27.38 9.88
N LEU A 99 8.05 27.85 10.59
CA LEU A 99 6.77 27.16 10.67
C LEU A 99 6.06 27.12 9.31
N SER A 100 6.01 28.23 8.57
CA SER A 100 5.39 28.26 7.24
C SER A 100 6.12 27.35 6.25
N LEU A 101 7.45 27.31 6.30
CA LEU A 101 8.26 26.39 5.52
C LEU A 101 8.00 24.92 5.90
N ALA A 102 7.93 24.61 7.20
CA ALA A 102 7.61 23.27 7.67
C ALA A 102 6.21 22.81 7.19
N VAL A 103 5.20 23.67 7.32
CA VAL A 103 3.84 23.40 6.83
C VAL A 103 3.83 23.21 5.32
N ALA A 104 4.52 24.05 4.56
CA ALA A 104 4.61 23.92 3.10
C ALA A 104 5.29 22.61 2.67
N LEU A 105 6.36 22.20 3.34
CA LEU A 105 7.04 20.92 3.07
C LEU A 105 6.16 19.72 3.42
N VAL A 106 5.48 19.75 4.57
CA VAL A 106 4.57 18.68 4.97
C VAL A 106 3.39 18.57 4.00
N ALA A 107 2.81 19.70 3.58
CA ALA A 107 1.76 19.73 2.57
C ALA A 107 2.25 19.20 1.22
N ALA A 108 3.44 19.61 0.77
CA ALA A 108 4.05 19.11 -0.45
C ALA A 108 4.22 17.58 -0.42
N LEU A 109 4.72 17.04 0.69
CA LEU A 109 4.83 15.58 0.88
C LEU A 109 3.45 14.92 0.85
N ALA A 110 2.49 15.41 1.64
CA ALA A 110 1.15 14.83 1.73
C ALA A 110 0.44 14.79 0.36
N ILE A 111 0.51 15.88 -0.40
CA ILE A 111 -0.07 15.98 -1.74
C ILE A 111 0.66 15.05 -2.71
N SER A 112 2.00 15.01 -2.67
CA SER A 112 2.79 14.16 -3.56
C SER A 112 2.50 12.68 -3.37
N PHE A 113 2.49 12.20 -2.12
CA PHE A 113 2.16 10.81 -1.81
C PHE A 113 0.70 10.48 -2.12
N GLY A 114 -0.23 11.42 -1.89
CA GLY A 114 -1.63 11.26 -2.23
C GLY A 114 -1.88 11.13 -3.74
N LEU A 115 -1.15 11.88 -4.56
CA LEU A 115 -1.25 11.86 -6.02
C LEU A 115 -0.40 10.78 -6.69
N ALA A 116 0.67 10.31 -6.04
CA ALA A 116 1.57 9.31 -6.60
C ALA A 116 0.85 8.00 -6.92
N LYS A 117 -0.04 7.53 -6.04
CA LYS A 117 -0.82 6.30 -6.24
C LYS A 117 -1.74 6.38 -7.47
N PRO A 118 -2.67 7.33 -7.60
CA PRO A 118 -3.58 7.39 -8.74
C PRO A 118 -2.85 7.63 -10.06
N LEU A 119 -1.83 8.49 -10.09
CA LEU A 119 -1.06 8.72 -11.33
C LEU A 119 -0.19 7.51 -11.72
N SER A 120 0.23 6.67 -10.78
CA SER A 120 1.00 5.45 -11.07
C SER A 120 0.12 4.22 -11.34
N GLY A 121 -1.22 4.37 -11.36
CA GLY A 121 -2.18 3.29 -11.59
C GLY A 121 -1.81 2.33 -12.73
N PRO A 122 -1.53 2.81 -13.96
CA PRO A 122 -1.17 1.93 -15.08
C PRO A 122 0.14 1.16 -14.88
N ALA A 123 1.11 1.72 -14.16
CA ALA A 123 2.35 1.03 -13.84
C ALA A 123 2.11 -0.07 -12.80
N LEU A 124 1.32 0.23 -11.76
CA LEU A 124 0.94 -0.74 -10.73
C LEU A 124 0.10 -1.88 -11.31
N GLU A 125 -0.84 -1.58 -12.19
CA GLU A 125 -1.64 -2.58 -12.91
C GLU A 125 -0.75 -3.56 -13.68
N ARG A 126 0.20 -3.06 -14.48
CA ARG A 126 1.08 -3.95 -15.26
C ARG A 126 1.94 -4.83 -14.37
N MET A 127 2.42 -4.30 -13.24
CA MET A 127 3.18 -5.08 -12.26
C MET A 127 2.34 -6.19 -11.64
N VAL A 128 1.12 -5.87 -11.19
CA VAL A 128 0.18 -6.84 -10.60
C VAL A 128 -0.20 -7.89 -11.63
N ARG A 129 -0.61 -7.48 -12.84
CA ARG A 129 -0.99 -8.38 -13.94
C ARG A 129 0.15 -9.34 -14.29
N ARG A 130 1.40 -8.88 -14.30
CA ARG A 130 2.57 -9.74 -14.54
C ARG A 130 2.79 -10.74 -13.40
N ALA A 131 2.76 -10.29 -12.16
CA ALA A 131 2.94 -11.15 -10.99
C ALA A 131 1.84 -12.24 -10.88
N GLU A 132 0.62 -11.89 -11.26
CA GLU A 132 -0.54 -12.78 -11.30
C GLU A 132 -0.47 -13.77 -12.47
N ALA A 133 -0.07 -13.30 -13.66
CA ALA A 133 0.11 -14.14 -14.85
C ALA A 133 1.18 -15.22 -14.63
N ASP A 134 2.29 -14.89 -13.97
CA ASP A 134 3.35 -15.85 -13.63
C ASP A 134 2.88 -16.94 -12.67
N LEU A 135 1.84 -16.68 -11.89
CA LEU A 135 1.20 -17.69 -11.06
C LEU A 135 0.15 -18.49 -11.84
N GLY A 136 -0.36 -17.98 -12.97
CA GLY A 136 -1.45 -18.57 -13.75
C GLY A 136 -2.84 -18.14 -13.25
N ALA A 137 -2.97 -16.92 -12.75
CA ALA A 137 -4.27 -16.35 -12.39
C ALA A 137 -5.06 -15.91 -13.63
N PRO A 138 -6.41 -15.92 -13.59
CA PRO A 138 -7.24 -15.48 -14.71
C PRO A 138 -7.06 -13.98 -14.99
N ALA A 139 -7.12 -13.61 -16.26
CA ALA A 139 -7.09 -12.20 -16.67
C ALA A 139 -8.38 -11.49 -16.25
N TRP A 140 -8.25 -10.24 -15.82
CA TRP A 140 -9.36 -9.38 -15.44
C TRP A 140 -9.44 -8.14 -16.36
N PRO A 141 -10.65 -7.58 -16.55
CA PRO A 141 -10.88 -6.45 -17.45
C PRO A 141 -10.37 -5.14 -16.86
N GLU A 142 -9.90 -4.23 -17.73
CA GLU A 142 -9.48 -2.89 -17.32
C GLU A 142 -10.66 -2.11 -16.69
N VAL A 143 -10.37 -1.40 -15.61
CA VAL A 143 -11.35 -0.57 -14.89
C VAL A 143 -11.12 0.89 -15.26
N GLY A 144 -12.17 1.72 -15.24
CA GLY A 144 -12.04 3.13 -15.61
C GLY A 144 -11.22 3.94 -14.60
N PHE A 145 -10.28 4.77 -15.10
CA PHE A 145 -9.36 5.60 -14.29
C PHE A 145 -10.03 6.37 -13.14
N PHE A 146 -11.20 6.97 -13.37
CA PHE A 146 -11.91 7.74 -12.34
C PHE A 146 -12.52 6.85 -11.24
N ALA A 147 -13.02 5.67 -11.60
CA ALA A 147 -13.53 4.70 -10.64
C ALA A 147 -12.39 4.15 -9.77
N ASP A 148 -11.21 3.93 -10.36
CA ASP A 148 -10.03 3.49 -9.64
C ASP A 148 -9.48 4.55 -8.71
N MET A 149 -9.45 5.81 -9.15
CA MET A 149 -9.04 6.94 -8.31
C MET A 149 -9.96 7.09 -7.09
N TRP A 150 -11.28 7.03 -7.30
CA TRP A 150 -12.26 7.10 -6.20
C TRP A 150 -12.11 5.92 -5.22
N ARG A 151 -11.91 4.71 -5.75
CA ARG A 151 -11.74 3.50 -4.94
C ARG A 151 -10.43 3.47 -4.15
N ALA A 152 -9.36 3.98 -4.75
CA ALA A 152 -8.07 4.15 -4.08
C ALA A 152 -8.17 5.18 -2.95
N LEU A 153 -8.91 6.27 -3.18
CA LEU A 153 -9.17 7.28 -2.15
C LEU A 153 -10.02 6.69 -1.01
N GLU A 154 -11.10 5.97 -1.32
CA GLU A 154 -11.95 5.30 -0.34
C GLU A 154 -11.15 4.31 0.51
N SER A 155 -10.30 3.49 -0.13
CA SER A 155 -9.42 2.55 0.57
C SER A 155 -8.44 3.25 1.52
N THR A 156 -7.83 4.34 1.04
CA THR A 156 -6.90 5.14 1.84
C THR A 156 -7.61 5.79 3.03
N LEU A 157 -8.83 6.31 2.83
CA LEU A 157 -9.65 6.89 3.87
C LEU A 157 -10.06 5.85 4.92
N VAL A 158 -10.46 4.64 4.49
CA VAL A 158 -10.78 3.55 5.41
C VAL A 158 -9.56 3.17 6.24
N ALA A 159 -8.41 2.96 5.60
CA ALA A 159 -7.16 2.65 6.30
C ALA A 159 -6.79 3.76 7.30
N LEU A 160 -6.93 5.02 6.90
CA LEU A 160 -6.66 6.17 7.75
C LEU A 160 -7.64 6.26 8.93
N ALA A 161 -8.93 6.06 8.69
CA ALA A 161 -9.97 6.10 9.72
C ALA A 161 -9.77 5.04 10.82
N PHE A 162 -9.24 3.87 10.48
CA PHE A 162 -8.93 2.83 11.47
C PHE A 162 -7.56 3.04 12.13
N THR A 163 -6.55 3.47 11.38
CA THR A 163 -5.16 3.55 11.87
C THR A 163 -4.91 4.81 12.70
N LEU A 164 -5.43 5.95 12.25
CA LEU A 164 -5.15 7.25 12.84
C LEU A 164 -5.61 7.35 14.30
N PRO A 165 -6.83 6.91 14.69
CA PRO A 165 -7.25 6.95 16.10
C PRO A 165 -6.35 6.10 17.00
N ILE A 166 -5.92 4.92 16.54
CA ILE A 166 -5.03 4.04 17.29
C ILE A 166 -3.67 4.73 17.52
N LEU A 167 -3.10 5.33 16.47
CA LEU A 167 -1.83 6.06 16.59
C LEU A 167 -1.94 7.30 17.48
N ILE A 168 -3.07 8.03 17.42
CA ILE A 168 -3.34 9.16 18.30
C ILE A 168 -3.39 8.70 19.76
N VAL A 169 -4.15 7.64 20.07
CA VAL A 169 -4.24 7.10 21.43
C VAL A 169 -2.88 6.67 21.93
N LEU A 170 -2.11 5.91 21.13
CA LEU A 170 -0.74 5.51 21.50
C LEU A 170 0.17 6.71 21.70
N GLY A 171 0.08 7.72 20.83
CA GLY A 171 0.88 8.95 20.93
C GLY A 171 0.57 9.75 22.19
N VAL A 172 -0.71 9.90 22.54
CA VAL A 172 -1.16 10.54 23.77
C VAL A 172 -0.65 9.77 25.00
N VAL A 173 -0.83 8.45 25.02
CA VAL A 173 -0.32 7.61 26.13
C VAL A 173 1.20 7.74 26.24
N GLY A 174 1.94 7.72 25.13
CA GLY A 174 3.40 7.85 25.12
C GLY A 174 3.89 9.22 25.58
N PHE A 175 3.13 10.27 25.29
CA PHE A 175 3.42 11.63 25.74
C PHE A 175 3.24 11.78 27.26
N PHE A 176 2.15 11.25 27.83
CA PHE A 176 1.90 11.32 29.27
C PHE A 176 2.72 10.32 30.10
N PHE A 177 3.08 9.18 29.51
CA PHE A 177 3.83 8.11 30.17
C PHE A 177 5.14 7.83 29.43
N ALA A 178 6.13 8.70 29.62
CA ALA A 178 7.44 8.58 28.98
C ALA A 178 8.12 7.19 29.14
N PRO A 179 8.05 6.49 30.29
CA PRO A 179 8.62 5.14 30.41
C PRO A 179 7.94 4.09 29.52
N ALA A 180 6.67 4.31 29.16
CA ALA A 180 5.94 3.40 28.27
C ALA A 180 6.40 3.50 26.81
N SER A 181 7.21 4.51 26.44
CA SER A 181 7.77 4.69 25.09
C SER A 181 8.49 3.45 24.56
N VAL A 182 9.15 2.68 25.44
CA VAL A 182 9.83 1.42 25.09
C VAL A 182 8.90 0.41 24.43
N VAL A 183 7.61 0.39 24.81
CA VAL A 183 6.60 -0.50 24.24
C VAL A 183 5.76 0.21 23.19
N ILE A 184 5.50 1.51 23.37
CA ILE A 184 4.64 2.28 22.47
C ILE A 184 5.28 2.47 21.10
N ILE A 185 6.59 2.76 21.03
CA ILE A 185 7.29 2.93 19.75
C ILE A 185 7.23 1.66 18.88
N PRO A 186 7.60 0.46 19.36
CA PRO A 186 7.47 -0.75 18.54
C PRO A 186 6.01 -1.09 18.23
N LEU A 187 5.06 -0.76 19.12
CA LEU A 187 3.64 -0.97 18.86
C LEU A 187 3.13 -0.01 17.76
N GLN A 188 3.55 1.26 17.76
CA GLN A 188 3.26 2.20 16.69
C GLN A 188 3.81 1.69 15.37
N LEU A 189 5.07 1.22 15.36
CA LEU A 189 5.66 0.60 14.17
C LEU A 189 4.84 -0.61 13.68
N ALA A 190 4.41 -1.49 14.59
CA ALA A 190 3.61 -2.66 14.24
C ALA A 190 2.23 -2.27 13.67
N VAL A 191 1.55 -1.28 14.27
CA VAL A 191 0.26 -0.76 13.79
C VAL A 191 0.42 -0.11 12.42
N THR A 192 1.45 0.72 12.22
CA THR A 192 1.73 1.36 10.93
C THR A 192 2.08 0.32 9.86
N ALA A 193 2.86 -0.70 10.20
CA ALA A 193 3.19 -1.78 9.27
C ALA A 193 1.96 -2.64 8.94
N LEU A 194 1.05 -2.88 9.89
CA LEU A 194 -0.20 -3.57 9.59
C LEU A 194 -1.12 -2.74 8.68
N ALA A 195 -1.18 -1.42 8.89
CA ALA A 195 -1.88 -0.51 7.99
C ALA A 195 -1.26 -0.49 6.59
N GLY A 196 0.07 -0.49 6.49
CA GLY A 196 0.77 -0.62 5.22
C GLY A 196 0.53 -1.97 4.54
N ALA A 197 0.46 -3.06 5.30
CA ALA A 197 0.11 -4.38 4.77
C ALA A 197 -1.31 -4.44 4.22
N TRP A 198 -2.26 -3.82 4.93
CA TRP A 198 -3.62 -3.64 4.43
C TRP A 198 -3.61 -2.92 3.09
N ASP A 199 -2.95 -1.77 3.01
CA ASP A 199 -2.90 -0.92 1.83
C ASP A 199 -2.24 -1.62 0.62
N LEU A 200 -1.15 -2.36 0.86
CA LEU A 200 -0.49 -3.18 -0.16
C LEU A 200 -1.34 -4.35 -0.63
N CYS A 201 -2.06 -5.03 0.27
CA CYS A 201 -2.98 -6.12 -0.06
C CYS A 201 -4.25 -5.64 -0.76
N ASP A 202 -4.70 -4.42 -0.47
CA ASP A 202 -5.88 -3.83 -1.10
C ASP A 202 -5.61 -3.41 -2.54
N CYS A 203 -4.38 -2.97 -2.85
CA CYS A 203 -3.97 -2.54 -4.19
C CYS A 203 -4.34 -3.54 -5.33
N PRO A 204 -3.93 -4.82 -5.31
CA PRO A 204 -4.29 -5.78 -6.37
C PRO A 204 -5.80 -6.02 -6.45
N LEU A 205 -6.51 -6.03 -5.32
CA LEU A 205 -7.97 -6.20 -5.29
C LEU A 205 -8.70 -4.96 -5.84
N SER A 206 -8.18 -3.77 -5.56
CA SER A 206 -8.71 -2.49 -6.04
C SER A 206 -8.56 -2.38 -7.56
N ILE A 207 -7.39 -2.73 -8.09
CA ILE A 207 -7.08 -2.73 -9.54
C ILE A 207 -7.98 -3.73 -10.30
N ARG A 208 -8.32 -4.87 -9.68
CA ARG A 208 -9.30 -5.84 -10.23
C ARG A 208 -10.76 -5.35 -10.16
N GLY A 209 -11.00 -4.17 -9.60
CA GLY A 209 -12.33 -3.60 -9.46
C GLY A 209 -13.20 -4.29 -8.41
N VAL A 210 -12.61 -4.95 -7.40
CA VAL A 210 -13.36 -5.58 -6.29
C VAL A 210 -13.92 -4.48 -5.37
N PRO A 211 -15.21 -4.51 -4.97
CA PRO A 211 -15.80 -3.49 -4.10
C PRO A 211 -15.20 -3.54 -2.68
N VAL A 212 -15.10 -2.38 -2.01
CA VAL A 212 -14.41 -2.21 -0.72
C VAL A 212 -14.92 -3.19 0.35
N ALA A 213 -16.23 -3.39 0.43
CA ALA A 213 -16.84 -4.32 1.37
C ALA A 213 -16.32 -5.77 1.20
N ALA A 214 -16.12 -6.21 -0.05
CA ALA A 214 -15.58 -7.54 -0.34
C ALA A 214 -14.08 -7.62 -0.02
N ARG A 215 -13.32 -6.53 -0.22
CA ARG A 215 -11.89 -6.46 0.14
C ARG A 215 -11.69 -6.53 1.66
N VAL A 216 -12.50 -5.79 2.43
CA VAL A 216 -12.56 -5.87 3.90
C VAL A 216 -12.94 -7.27 4.36
N ALA A 217 -13.96 -7.88 3.75
CA ALA A 217 -14.31 -9.25 4.09
C ALA A 217 -13.18 -10.24 3.79
N PHE A 218 -12.50 -10.09 2.65
CA PHE A 218 -11.37 -10.95 2.25
C PHE A 218 -10.21 -10.88 3.24
N VAL A 219 -9.77 -9.68 3.60
CA VAL A 219 -8.69 -9.50 4.57
C VAL A 219 -9.10 -9.98 5.96
N ARG A 220 -10.35 -9.72 6.40
CA ARG A 220 -10.86 -10.22 7.69
C ARG A 220 -10.85 -11.75 7.76
N ARG A 221 -11.12 -12.45 6.66
CA ARG A 221 -11.03 -13.92 6.59
C ARG A 221 -9.59 -14.41 6.60
N ASN A 222 -8.64 -13.59 6.17
CA ASN A 222 -7.24 -13.96 5.98
C ASN A 222 -6.27 -13.15 6.86
N LEU A 223 -6.74 -12.70 8.04
CA LEU A 223 -5.97 -11.85 8.96
C LEU A 223 -4.62 -12.45 9.37
N ALA A 224 -4.56 -13.76 9.59
CA ALA A 224 -3.30 -14.41 9.97
C ALA A 224 -2.19 -14.18 8.91
N ALA A 225 -2.53 -14.31 7.62
CA ALA A 225 -1.60 -14.04 6.54
C ALA A 225 -1.27 -12.55 6.41
N VAL A 226 -2.26 -11.67 6.53
CA VAL A 226 -2.03 -10.21 6.45
C VAL A 226 -1.17 -9.70 7.61
N MET A 227 -1.34 -10.26 8.82
CA MET A 227 -0.46 -9.97 9.97
C MET A 227 0.97 -10.44 9.71
N GLY A 228 1.15 -11.63 9.12
CA GLY A 228 2.49 -12.11 8.73
C GLY A 228 3.15 -11.24 7.68
N PHE A 229 2.37 -10.77 6.71
CA PHE A 229 2.83 -9.83 5.69
C PHE A 229 3.23 -8.49 6.31
N GLY A 230 2.40 -7.94 7.21
CA GLY A 230 2.69 -6.72 7.97
C GLY A 230 3.88 -6.84 8.91
N PHE A 231 4.08 -8.00 9.52
CA PHE A 231 5.29 -8.27 10.30
C PHE A 231 6.54 -8.27 9.42
N GLY A 232 6.46 -8.88 8.23
CA GLY A 232 7.53 -8.79 7.23
C GLY A 232 7.81 -7.35 6.80
N LEU A 233 6.75 -6.56 6.60
CA LEU A 233 6.86 -5.13 6.30
C LEU A 233 7.53 -4.36 7.44
N ALA A 234 7.17 -4.64 8.70
CA ALA A 234 7.76 -4.01 9.88
C ALA A 234 9.25 -4.34 10.02
N LEU A 235 9.65 -5.59 9.78
CA LEU A 235 11.06 -6.00 9.80
C LEU A 235 11.86 -5.31 8.70
N LEU A 236 11.32 -5.28 7.49
CA LEU A 236 11.98 -4.65 6.35
C LEU A 236 12.01 -3.14 6.47
N SER A 237 11.04 -2.53 7.14
CA SER A 237 11.02 -1.08 7.35
C SER A 237 12.11 -0.57 8.31
N LEU A 238 12.71 -1.46 9.10
CA LEU A 238 13.90 -1.15 9.89
C LEU A 238 15.14 -0.90 9.02
N LEU A 239 15.12 -1.36 7.77
CA LEU A 239 16.22 -1.19 6.82
C LEU A 239 15.91 0.00 5.89
N PRO A 240 16.62 1.14 6.00
CA PRO A 240 16.32 2.34 5.22
C PRO A 240 16.41 2.12 3.71
N CYS A 241 17.36 1.29 3.25
CA CYS A 241 17.48 0.93 1.84
C CYS A 241 16.26 0.12 1.34
N SER A 242 15.65 -0.66 2.22
CA SER A 242 14.46 -1.46 1.89
C SER A 242 13.23 -0.56 1.66
N LEU A 243 13.11 0.55 2.39
CA LEU A 243 12.00 1.50 2.24
C LEU A 243 11.87 2.05 0.81
N LEU A 244 12.98 2.21 0.09
CA LEU A 244 12.95 2.77 -1.27
C LEU A 244 12.21 1.88 -2.28
N ILE A 245 12.26 0.55 -2.06
CA ILE A 245 11.66 -0.45 -2.94
C ILE A 245 10.50 -1.20 -2.28
N VAL A 246 10.14 -0.85 -1.04
CA VAL A 246 9.11 -1.55 -0.28
C VAL A 246 7.74 -1.50 -0.93
N LEU A 247 7.43 -0.38 -1.58
CA LEU A 247 6.15 -0.20 -2.26
C LEU A 247 6.03 -1.14 -3.48
N PRO A 248 6.92 -1.09 -4.49
CA PRO A 248 6.83 -2.00 -5.63
C PRO A 248 7.01 -3.47 -5.24
N ALA A 249 7.97 -3.79 -4.38
CA ALA A 249 8.18 -5.17 -3.92
C ALA A 249 7.01 -5.69 -3.09
N GLY A 250 6.44 -4.83 -2.23
CA GLY A 250 5.26 -5.13 -1.43
C GLY A 250 4.03 -5.39 -2.27
N ILE A 251 3.77 -4.59 -3.32
CA ILE A 251 2.65 -4.80 -4.24
C ILE A 251 2.79 -6.14 -4.98
N LEU A 252 3.99 -6.48 -5.44
CA LEU A 252 4.26 -7.78 -6.07
C LEU A 252 4.06 -8.95 -5.09
N GLY A 253 4.53 -8.80 -3.85
CA GLY A 253 4.30 -9.77 -2.77
C GLY A 253 2.82 -9.94 -2.43
N ALA A 254 2.09 -8.83 -2.35
CA ALA A 254 0.66 -8.79 -2.08
C ALA A 254 -0.15 -9.44 -3.20
N ALA A 255 0.13 -9.14 -4.47
CA ALA A 255 -0.53 -9.78 -5.61
C ALA A 255 -0.36 -11.32 -5.56
N ARG A 256 0.85 -11.80 -5.28
CA ARG A 256 1.14 -13.24 -5.13
C ARG A 256 0.42 -13.85 -3.93
N LEU A 257 0.34 -13.13 -2.81
CA LEU A 257 -0.38 -13.57 -1.61
C LEU A 257 -1.88 -13.71 -1.89
N VAL A 258 -2.49 -12.71 -2.53
CA VAL A 258 -3.91 -12.69 -2.91
C VAL A 258 -4.24 -13.90 -3.78
N VAL A 259 -3.47 -14.15 -4.85
CA VAL A 259 -3.68 -15.33 -5.72
C VAL A 259 -3.56 -16.64 -4.93
N THR A 260 -2.61 -16.73 -4.02
CA THR A 260 -2.41 -17.94 -3.19
C THR A 260 -3.61 -18.18 -2.26
N LEU A 261 -4.14 -17.12 -1.65
CA LEU A 261 -5.32 -17.18 -0.79
C LEU A 261 -6.59 -17.52 -1.58
N GLU A 262 -6.79 -16.91 -2.75
CA GLU A 262 -7.95 -17.20 -3.62
C GLU A 262 -7.94 -18.65 -4.10
N ARG A 263 -6.77 -19.19 -4.47
CA ARG A 263 -6.62 -20.61 -4.83
C ARG A 263 -7.02 -21.53 -3.70
N TRP A 264 -6.57 -21.22 -2.48
CA TRP A 264 -6.95 -21.99 -1.31
C TRP A 264 -8.47 -21.92 -1.07
N GLU A 265 -9.08 -20.74 -1.14
CA GLU A 265 -10.54 -20.58 -1.00
C GLU A 265 -11.30 -21.37 -2.08
N ALA A 266 -10.83 -21.35 -3.34
CA ALA A 266 -11.42 -22.12 -4.43
C ALA A 266 -11.35 -23.64 -4.21
N THR A 267 -10.22 -24.16 -3.71
CA THR A 267 -10.12 -25.59 -3.36
C THR A 267 -11.08 -26.01 -2.25
N ARG A 268 -11.53 -25.07 -1.41
CA ARG A 268 -12.50 -25.33 -0.35
C ARG A 268 -13.95 -25.30 -0.84
N GLN A 269 -14.24 -24.54 -1.90
CA GLN A 269 -15.58 -24.39 -2.48
C GLN A 269 -15.90 -25.47 -3.54
N ALA A 270 -14.90 -26.21 -4.03
CA ALA A 270 -15.14 -27.35 -4.90
C ALA A 270 -15.98 -28.41 -4.18
N PRO A 271 -17.13 -28.84 -4.74
CA PRO A 271 -17.93 -29.90 -4.14
C PRO A 271 -17.08 -31.16 -4.02
N ARG A 272 -17.06 -31.73 -2.81
CA ARG A 272 -16.45 -33.04 -2.53
C ARG A 272 -17.22 -34.15 -3.22
#